data_AF-A0AAD7XPZ1-F1
#
_entry.id   AF-A0AAD7XPZ1-F1
#
_cell.length_a   1.000
_cell.length_b   1.000
_cell.length_c   1.000
_cell.angle_alpha   90.00
_cell.angle_beta   90.00
_cell.angle_gamma   90.00
#
_symmetry.space_group_name_H-M   'P 1'
#
loop_
_entity.id
_entity.type
_entity.pdbx_description
1 polymer ?
#
loop_
_entity_poly.entity_id
_entity_poly.type
_entity_poly.pdbx_seq_one_letter_code
_entity_poly.pdbx_strand_id
1 'polypeptide(L)'
;MIEEMEDATTELAMGDGQNVKLMLGGEAFLEVDEDYANEYCETMQEKLQADMEEHNAAIGKIETRQKVLKADLYARFGTSINLEEK
;
A
#
# COMPACT_ATOMS: atom_id res chain seq x y z
N MET A 1 3.41 -0.34 8.44
CA MET A 1 4.35 -0.15 7.32
C MET A 1 4.53 1.30 6.92
N ILE A 2 3.51 2.07 6.51
CA ILE A 2 3.69 3.53 6.30
C ILE A 2 3.98 4.22 7.64
N GLU A 3 3.16 3.97 8.68
CA GLU A 3 3.38 4.47 10.05
C GLU A 3 4.77 4.09 10.60
N GLU A 4 5.21 2.85 10.39
CA GLU A 4 6.55 2.40 10.81
C GLU A 4 7.69 3.14 10.07
N MET A 5 7.45 3.58 8.84
CA MET A 5 8.43 4.40 8.08
C MET A 5 8.41 5.86 8.55
N GLU A 6 7.26 6.40 8.96
CA GLU A 6 7.16 7.74 9.58
C GLU A 6 7.87 7.77 10.95
N ASP A 7 7.69 6.73 11.75
CA ASP A 7 8.40 6.54 13.01
C ASP A 7 9.91 6.46 12.77
N ALA A 8 10.34 5.66 11.78
CA ALA A 8 11.75 5.57 11.40
C ALA A 8 12.34 6.92 10.94
N THR A 9 11.59 7.69 10.15
CA THR A 9 12.01 9.03 9.69
C THR A 9 12.14 9.99 10.87
N THR A 10 11.23 9.90 11.85
CA THR A 10 11.28 10.71 13.08
C THR A 10 12.52 10.38 13.90
N GLU A 11 12.84 9.10 14.07
CA GLU A 11 14.03 8.65 14.79
C GLU A 11 15.34 9.03 14.05
N LEU A 12 15.35 8.97 12.72
CA LEU A 12 16.49 9.43 11.91
C LEU A 12 16.80 10.91 12.17
N ALA A 13 15.77 11.76 12.16
CA ALA A 13 15.92 13.19 12.46
C ALA A 13 16.42 13.50 13.88
N MET A 14 16.28 12.55 14.81
CA MET A 14 16.81 12.66 16.18
C MET A 14 18.29 12.22 16.28
N GLY A 15 18.85 11.64 15.22
CA GLY A 15 20.20 11.08 15.14
C GLY A 15 21.34 12.10 14.98
N ASP A 16 21.03 13.37 14.71
CA ASP A 16 21.99 14.48 14.59
C ASP A 16 23.14 14.20 13.59
N GLY A 17 22.80 13.66 12.41
CA GLY A 17 23.73 13.41 11.30
C GLY A 17 24.56 12.13 11.43
N GLN A 18 24.21 11.23 12.35
CA GLN A 18 24.93 9.97 12.53
C GLN A 18 24.60 8.96 11.43
N ASN A 19 25.60 8.19 11.03
CA ASN A 19 25.40 7.05 10.12
C ASN A 19 24.49 6.01 10.76
N VAL A 20 23.63 5.41 9.93
CA VAL A 20 22.67 4.38 10.34
C VAL A 20 22.85 3.11 9.53
N LYS A 21 22.36 1.99 10.07
CA LYS A 21 22.36 0.70 9.38
C LYS A 21 21.02 0.46 8.72
N LEU A 22 20.95 0.66 7.41
CA LEU A 22 19.77 0.38 6.61
C LEU A 22 19.69 -1.12 6.27
N MET A 23 18.55 -1.74 6.53
CA MET A 23 18.30 -3.13 6.18
C MET A 23 17.84 -3.27 4.72
N LEU A 24 18.55 -4.07 3.93
CA LEU A 24 18.24 -4.37 2.54
C LEU A 24 17.77 -5.83 2.41
N GLY A 25 16.58 -6.01 1.84
CA GLY A 25 16.05 -7.35 1.49
C GLY A 25 15.82 -8.29 2.69
N GLY A 26 15.80 -7.78 3.92
CA GLY A 26 15.56 -8.55 5.15
C GLY A 26 16.75 -9.36 5.68
N GLU A 27 17.89 -9.33 5.00
CA GLU A 27 19.05 -10.18 5.35
C GLU A 27 20.38 -9.42 5.45
N ALA A 28 20.49 -8.24 4.84
CA ALA A 28 21.72 -7.46 4.79
C ALA A 28 21.54 -6.09 5.45
N PHE A 29 22.60 -5.56 6.06
CA PHE A 29 22.66 -4.20 6.59
C PHE A 29 23.78 -3.42 5.93
N LEU A 30 23.48 -2.20 5.47
CA LEU A 30 24.44 -1.27 4.90
C LEU A 30 24.52 -0.03 5.78
N GLU A 31 25.74 0.42 6.08
CA GLU A 31 25.95 1.71 6.73
C GLU A 31 25.77 2.83 5.71
N VAL A 32 24.85 3.75 6.00
CA VAL A 32 24.49 4.89 5.15
C VAL A 32 24.41 6.14 6.00
N ASP A 33 24.52 7.30 5.37
CA ASP A 33 24.26 8.58 6.05
C ASP A 33 22.76 8.82 6.25
N GLU A 34 22.44 9.82 7.08
CA GLU A 34 21.07 10.18 7.42
C GLU A 34 20.28 10.66 6.19
N ASP A 35 20.90 11.44 5.31
CA ASP A 35 20.27 11.96 4.10
C ASP A 35 19.79 10.83 3.19
N TYR A 36 20.65 9.82 2.96
CA TYR A 36 20.29 8.65 2.17
C TYR A 36 19.21 7.80 2.85
N ALA A 37 19.26 7.65 4.18
CA ALA A 37 18.26 6.90 4.91
C ALA A 37 16.88 7.58 4.84
N ASN A 38 16.83 8.91 4.94
CA ASN A 38 15.61 9.70 4.80
C ASN A 38 15.04 9.60 3.37
N GLU A 39 15.86 9.79 2.33
CA GLU A 39 15.42 9.65 0.93
C GLU A 39 14.87 8.24 0.65
N TYR A 40 15.50 7.21 1.23
CA TYR A 40 15.01 5.83 1.12
C TYR A 40 13.63 5.66 1.78
N CYS A 41 13.45 6.17 2.99
CA CYS A 41 12.16 6.12 3.70
C CYS A 41 11.06 6.84 2.93
N GLU A 42 11.32 8.06 2.44
CA GLU A 42 10.37 8.85 1.64
C GLU A 42 9.99 8.11 0.34
N THR A 43 10.97 7.64 -0.41
CA THR A 43 10.74 6.90 -1.67
C THR A 43 9.90 5.64 -1.44
N MET A 44 10.15 4.93 -0.35
CA MET A 44 9.38 3.74 0.01
C MET A 44 7.93 4.10 0.38
N GLN A 45 7.71 5.17 1.16
CA GLN A 45 6.37 5.64 1.49
C GLN A 45 5.59 6.05 0.23
N GLU A 46 6.19 6.83 -0.66
CA GLU A 46 5.56 7.25 -1.92
C GLU A 46 5.17 6.05 -2.78
N LYS A 47 6.05 5.04 -2.89
CA LYS A 47 5.78 3.82 -3.64
C LYS A 47 4.62 3.04 -3.04
N LEU A 48 4.62 2.83 -1.73
CA LEU A 48 3.53 2.13 -1.04
C LEU A 48 2.20 2.84 -1.22
N GLN A 49 2.21 4.18 -1.13
CA GLN A 49 1.01 5.00 -1.30
C GLN A 49 0.47 4.89 -2.73
N ALA A 50 1.34 4.94 -3.74
CA ALA A 50 0.96 4.72 -5.14
C ALA A 50 0.37 3.32 -5.38
N ASP A 51 0.99 2.27 -4.83
CA ASP A 51 0.50 0.90 -4.93
C ASP A 51 -0.89 0.75 -4.28
N MET A 52 -1.11 1.39 -3.11
CA MET A 52 -2.41 1.42 -2.44
C MET A 52 -3.49 2.11 -3.28
N GLU A 53 -3.16 3.25 -3.88
CA GLU A 53 -4.07 3.98 -4.77
C GLU A 53 -4.45 3.17 -6.00
N GLU A 54 -3.47 2.49 -6.62
CA GLU A 54 -3.71 1.60 -7.76
C GLU A 54 -4.65 0.44 -7.37
N HIS A 55 -4.36 -0.23 -6.25
CA HIS A 55 -5.17 -1.35 -5.77
C HIS A 55 -6.60 -0.92 -5.43
N ASN A 56 -6.78 0.24 -4.77
CA ASN A 56 -8.10 0.78 -4.47
C ASN A 56 -8.88 1.11 -5.75
N ALA A 57 -8.23 1.68 -6.76
CA ALA A 57 -8.85 1.92 -8.06
C ALA A 57 -9.27 0.62 -8.76
N ALA A 58 -8.42 -0.42 -8.69
CA ALA A 58 -8.72 -1.74 -9.23
C ALA A 58 -9.91 -2.39 -8.53
N ILE A 59 -9.98 -2.32 -7.20
CA ILE A 59 -11.12 -2.79 -6.40
C ILE A 59 -12.40 -2.08 -6.83
N GLY A 60 -12.40 -0.74 -6.89
CA GLY A 60 -13.58 0.02 -7.30
C GLY A 60 -14.08 -0.33 -8.71
N LYS A 61 -13.17 -0.62 -9.64
CA LYS A 61 -13.51 -1.11 -10.98
C LYS A 61 -14.16 -2.49 -10.94
N ILE A 62 -13.62 -3.41 -10.14
CA ILE A 62 -14.16 -4.76 -9.97
C ILE A 62 -15.55 -4.70 -9.34
N GLU A 63 -15.74 -3.92 -8.27
CA GLU A 63 -17.04 -3.74 -7.62
C GLU A 63 -18.08 -3.15 -8.56
N THR A 64 -17.70 -2.15 -9.35
CA THR A 64 -18.59 -1.56 -10.36
C THR A 64 -19.00 -2.61 -11.40
N ARG A 65 -18.03 -3.39 -11.89
CA ARG A 65 -18.31 -4.48 -12.84
C ARG A 65 -19.20 -5.55 -12.23
N GLN A 66 -18.98 -5.91 -10.97
CA GLN A 66 -19.77 -6.88 -10.25
C GLN A 66 -21.22 -6.41 -10.08
N LYS A 67 -21.45 -5.13 -9.74
CA LYS A 67 -22.79 -4.54 -9.65
C LYS A 67 -23.55 -4.63 -10.98
N VAL A 68 -22.90 -4.29 -12.08
CA VAL A 68 -23.49 -4.40 -13.43
C VAL A 68 -23.85 -5.85 -13.75
N LEU A 69 -22.94 -6.79 -13.51
CA LEU A 69 -23.18 -8.21 -13.76
C LEU A 69 -24.31 -8.78 -12.90
N LYS A 70 -24.38 -8.41 -11.62
CA LYS A 70 -25.50 -8.80 -10.74
C LYS A 70 -26.83 -8.29 -11.28
N ALA A 71 -26.90 -7.03 -11.70
CA ALA A 71 -28.11 -6.45 -12.30
C ALA A 71 -28.53 -7.20 -13.58
N ASP A 72 -27.58 -7.51 -14.48
CA ASP A 72 -27.85 -8.27 -15.70
C ASP A 72 -28.38 -9.68 -15.41
N LEU A 73 -27.82 -10.35 -14.39
CA LEU A 73 -28.26 -11.69 -13.98
C LEU A 73 -29.66 -11.65 -13.36
N TYR A 74 -29.95 -10.70 -12.47
CA TYR A 74 -31.29 -10.52 -11.91
C TYR A 74 -32.33 -10.15 -12.96
N ALA A 75 -31.97 -9.32 -13.95
CA ALA A 75 -32.86 -8.99 -15.07
C ALA A 75 -33.22 -10.22 -15.93
N ARG A 76 -32.30 -11.18 -16.07
CA ARG A 76 -32.52 -12.40 -16.88
C ARG A 76 -33.17 -13.55 -16.13
N PHE A 77 -32.76 -13.77 -14.88
CA PHE A 77 -33.12 -14.96 -14.11
C PHE A 77 -34.10 -14.66 -12.96
N GLY A 78 -34.35 -13.39 -12.66
CA GLY A 78 -35.33 -12.96 -11.66
C GLY A 78 -35.09 -13.59 -10.30
N THR A 79 -36.13 -14.24 -9.75
CA THR A 79 -36.12 -14.91 -8.44
C THR A 79 -35.53 -16.32 -8.47
N SER A 80 -35.09 -16.82 -9.63
CA SER A 80 -34.53 -18.16 -9.76
C SER A 80 -33.08 -18.27 -9.25
N ILE A 81 -32.47 -17.13 -8.87
CA ILE A 81 -31.11 -17.03 -8.33
C ILE A 81 -31.09 -16.09 -7.13
N ASN A 82 -30.11 -16.26 -6.23
CA ASN A 82 -29.82 -15.32 -5.15
C ASN A 82 -28.30 -15.07 -5.07
N LEU A 83 -27.87 -13.82 -5.28
CA LEU A 83 -26.47 -13.39 -5.41
C LEU A 83 -26.03 -12.40 -4.31
N GLU A 84 -26.85 -12.23 -3.27
CA GLU A 84 -26.51 -11.43 -2.08
C GLU A 84 -25.52 -12.18 -1.18
N GLU A 85 -24.53 -11.47 -0.65
CA GLU A 85 -23.66 -12.00 0.41
C GLU A 85 -24.41 -11.98 1.75
N LYS A 86 -24.18 -13.01 2.58
CA LYS A 86 -24.73 -13.08 3.94
C LYS A 86 -23.96 -12.19 4.90
#